data_AF-A0A3C1FG95-F1
#
_entry.id   AF-A0A3C1FG95-F1
#
_cell.length_a   1.000
_cell.length_b   1.000
_cell.length_c   1.000
_cell.angle_alpha   90.00
_cell.angle_beta   90.00
_cell.angle_gamma   90.00
#
_symmetry.space_group_name_H-M   'P 1'
#
loop_
_entity.id
_entity.type
_entity.pdbx_description
1 polymer ?
#
loop_
_entity_poly.entity_id
_entity_poly.type
_entity_poly.pdbx_seq_one_letter_code
_entity_poly.pdbx_strand_id
1 'polypeptide(L)' 'MWSLLDMLVEAGIDAWHGIQPSIGMTMPELQERYGGRICFWGGVDVDTLIAGTVQDVEEQVRIACESAPADGGLVLT' A
#
# COMPACT_ATOMS: atom_id res chain seq x y z
N MET A 1 -12.13 -0.72 10.15
CA MET A 1 -11.48 -0.65 8.83
C MET A 1 -10.62 -1.91 8.70
N TRP A 2 -10.72 -2.66 7.60
CA TRP A 2 -10.01 -3.91 7.25
C TRP A 2 -9.83 -4.99 8.35
N SER A 3 -10.92 -5.53 8.87
CA SER A 3 -10.88 -6.63 9.87
C SER A 3 -10.16 -7.90 9.39
N LEU A 4 -10.18 -8.19 8.08
CA LEU A 4 -9.42 -9.31 7.53
C LEU A 4 -7.91 -9.08 7.63
N LEU A 5 -7.45 -7.85 7.36
CA LEU A 5 -6.03 -7.53 7.46
C LEU A 5 -5.58 -7.54 8.93
N ASP A 6 -6.42 -7.09 9.87
CA ASP A 6 -6.16 -7.26 11.30
C ASP A 6 -5.88 -8.73 11.66
N MET A 7 -6.75 -9.66 11.23
CA MET A 7 -6.58 -11.10 11.48
C MET A 7 -5.33 -11.68 10.83
N LEU A 8 -4.97 -11.23 9.62
CA LEU A 8 -3.78 -11.70 8.92
C LEU A 8 -2.50 -11.24 9.62
N VAL A 9 -2.46 -9.99 10.07
CA VAL A 9 -1.31 -9.48 10.84
C VAL A 9 -1.20 -10.21 12.18
N GLU A 10 -2.32 -10.50 12.86
CA GLU A 10 -2.33 -11.33 14.08
C GLU A 10 -1.85 -12.77 13.83
N ALA A 11 -2.15 -13.33 12.65
CA ALA A 11 -1.66 -14.64 12.23
C ALA A 11 -0.15 -14.65 11.90
N GLY A 12 0.51 -13.49 11.84
CA GLY A 12 1.96 -13.38 11.68
C GLY A 12 2.46 -13.44 10.24
N ILE A 13 1.71 -12.89 9.28
CA ILE A 13 2.24 -12.70 7.91
C ILE A 13 3.39 -11.69 7.90
N ASP A 14 4.36 -11.87 7.00
CA ASP A 14 5.45 -10.91 6.84
C ASP A 14 5.10 -9.75 5.90
N ALA A 15 4.21 -9.99 4.92
CA ALA A 15 3.87 -9.02 3.90
C ALA A 15 2.44 -9.19 3.37
N TRP A 16 1.85 -8.08 2.90
CA TRP A 16 0.55 -8.05 2.24
C TRP A 16 0.64 -7.43 0.85
N HIS A 17 0.22 -8.19 -0.17
CA HIS A 17 0.14 -7.74 -1.57
C HIS A 17 -1.29 -7.41 -1.97
N GLY A 18 -1.45 -6.45 -2.89
CA GLY A 18 -2.75 -6.06 -3.43
C GLY A 18 -3.29 -4.79 -2.78
N ILE A 19 -2.43 -3.79 -2.59
CA ILE A 19 -2.88 -2.45 -2.19
C ILE A 19 -3.61 -1.80 -3.36
N GLN A 20 -4.83 -1.31 -3.10
CA GLN A 20 -5.69 -0.69 -4.11
C GLN A 20 -6.18 0.70 -3.62
N PRO A 21 -5.42 1.78 -3.90
CA PRO A 21 -5.80 3.13 -3.50
C PRO A 21 -7.23 3.53 -3.92
N SER A 22 -7.66 3.11 -5.11
CA SER A 22 -9.00 3.37 -5.68
C SER A 22 -10.19 2.95 -4.80
N ILE A 23 -10.03 1.93 -3.95
CA ILE A 23 -11.08 1.46 -3.01
C ILE A 23 -10.85 1.96 -1.58
N GLY A 24 -10.00 2.97 -1.41
CA GLY A 24 -9.65 3.55 -0.12
C GLY A 24 -8.58 2.79 0.66
N MET A 25 -7.89 1.79 0.08
CA MET A 25 -6.69 1.19 0.69
C MET A 25 -5.46 2.05 0.41
N THR A 26 -5.38 3.23 1.02
CA THR A 26 -4.31 4.18 0.77
C THR A 26 -3.05 3.86 1.59
N MET A 27 -1.87 4.08 1.03
CA MET A 27 -0.60 3.83 1.73
C MET A 27 -0.48 4.60 3.06
N PRO A 28 -0.87 5.89 3.17
CA PRO A 28 -0.86 6.61 4.45
C PRO A 28 -1.64 5.91 5.55
N GLU A 29 -2.88 5.49 5.28
CA GLU A 29 -3.75 4.84 6.28
C GLU A 29 -3.25 3.44 6.65
N LEU A 30 -2.70 2.71 5.69
CA LEU A 30 -2.09 1.41 5.90
C LEU A 30 -0.85 1.51 6.78
N GLN A 31 0.02 2.48 6.52
CA GLN A 31 1.23 2.73 7.30
C GLN A 31 0.91 3.24 8.70
N GLU A 32 -0.08 4.13 8.85
CA GLU A 32 -0.56 4.57 10.16
C GLU A 32 -1.03 3.39 11.04
N ARG A 33 -1.73 2.41 10.43
CA ARG A 33 -2.34 1.31 11.19
C ARG A 33 -1.43 0.10 11.37
N TYR A 34 -0.61 -0.25 10.37
CA TYR A 34 0.18 -1.49 10.38
C TYR A 34 1.66 -1.30 10.01
N GLY A 35 2.12 -0.06 9.80
CA GLY A 35 3.52 0.24 9.52
C GLY A 35 4.46 -0.37 10.57
N GLY A 36 5.59 -0.90 10.12
CA GLY A 36 6.57 -1.58 10.97
C GLY A 36 6.16 -2.96 11.48
N ARG A 37 4.91 -3.41 11.25
CA ARG A 37 4.44 -4.76 11.61
C ARG A 37 4.55 -5.73 10.43
N ILE A 38 4.24 -5.26 9.23
CA ILE A 38 4.29 -6.02 7.99
C ILE A 38 4.84 -5.16 6.85
N CYS A 39 5.36 -5.80 5.81
CA CYS A 39 5.71 -5.14 4.55
C CYS A 39 4.47 -4.98 3.66
N PHE A 40 4.30 -3.81 3.05
CA PHE A 40 3.28 -3.61 2.03
C PHE A 40 3.84 -3.82 0.64
N TRP A 41 3.08 -4.49 -0.22
CA TRP A 41 3.44 -4.75 -1.59
C TRP A 41 2.34 -4.24 -2.54
N GLY A 42 2.66 -3.21 -3.31
CA GLY A 42 1.75 -2.49 -4.20
C GLY A 42 1.93 -0.98 -4.06
N GLY A 43 0.88 -0.21 -4.33
CA GLY A 43 0.88 1.25 -4.18
C GLY A 43 0.41 1.99 -5.43
N VAL A 44 0.32 1.29 -6.57
CA VAL A 44 -0.25 1.82 -7.81
C VAL A 44 -1.43 0.96 -8.24
N ASP A 45 -2.56 1.57 -8.57
CA ASP A 45 -3.73 0.86 -9.09
C ASP A 45 -3.44 0.33 -10.50
N VAL A 46 -3.78 -0.94 -10.74
CA VAL A 46 -3.71 -1.53 -12.10
C VAL A 46 -4.61 -0.77 -13.07
N ASP A 47 -5.77 -0.28 -12.62
CA ASP A 47 -6.66 0.54 -13.45
C ASP A 47 -6.00 1.85 -13.88
N THR A 48 -5.22 2.47 -12.99
CA THR A 48 -4.41 3.66 -13.31
C THR A 48 -3.31 3.32 -14.33
N LEU A 49 -2.67 2.15 -14.20
CA LEU A 49 -1.67 1.70 -15.18
C LEU A 49 -2.27 1.44 -16.57
N ILE A 50 -3.51 0.96 -16.64
CA ILE A 50 -4.16 0.59 -17.91
C ILE A 50 -4.78 1.82 -18.60
N ALA A 51 -5.46 2.68 -17.84
CA ALA A 51 -6.34 3.71 -18.37
C ALA A 51 -6.05 5.13 -17.85
N GLY A 52 -5.16 5.27 -16.87
CA GLY A 52 -4.77 6.56 -16.31
C GLY A 52 -3.73 7.30 -17.14
N THR A 53 -3.36 8.47 -16.66
CA THR A 53 -2.26 9.26 -17.22
C THR A 53 -0.93 8.93 -16.52
N VAL A 54 0.19 9.32 -17.15
CA VAL A 54 1.52 9.22 -16.51
C VAL A 54 1.54 9.97 -15.18
N GLN A 55 0.88 11.13 -15.14
CA GLN A 55 0.78 11.97 -13.94
C GLN A 55 0.02 11.27 -12.81
N ASP A 56 -1.03 10.50 -13.14
CA ASP A 56 -1.77 9.73 -12.14
C ASP A 56 -0.89 8.64 -11.53
N VAL A 57 -0.08 7.96 -12.35
CA VAL A 57 0.89 6.96 -11.89
C VAL A 57 1.96 7.61 -11.03
N GLU A 58 2.56 8.71 -11.48
CA GLU A 58 3.58 9.45 -10.74
C GLU A 58 3.07 9.88 -9.36
N GLU A 59 1.83 10.36 -9.29
CA GLU A 59 1.23 10.78 -8.02
C GLU A 59 0.99 9.60 -7.07
N GLN A 60 0.50 8.45 -7.57
CA GLN A 60 0.32 7.25 -6.76
C GLN A 60 1.65 6.70 -6.25
N VAL A 61 2.67 6.66 -7.11
CA VAL A 61 4.05 6.28 -6.73
C VAL A 61 4.60 7.23 -5.67
N ARG A 62 4.44 8.54 -5.86
CA ARG A 62 4.90 9.56 -4.91
C ARG A 62 4.25 9.38 -3.54
N ILE A 63 2.92 9.24 -3.49
CA ILE A 63 2.17 8.99 -2.25
C ILE A 63 2.67 7.72 -1.57
N ALA A 64 2.84 6.61 -2.30
CA ALA A 64 3.29 5.36 -1.74
C ALA A 64 4.70 5.48 -1.13
N CYS A 65 5.64 6.07 -1.86
CA CYS A 65 7.03 6.27 -1.42
C CYS A 65 7.14 7.24 -0.23
N GLU A 66 6.42 8.35 -0.24
CA GLU A 66 6.42 9.32 0.86
C GLU A 66 5.77 8.78 2.13
N SER A 67 4.84 7.82 1.99
CA SER A 67 4.19 7.17 3.13
C SER A 67 5.03 6.03 3.72
N ALA A 68 6.00 5.51 2.97
CA ALA A 68 6.81 4.37 3.41
C ALA A 68 7.72 4.77 4.59
N PRO A 69 7.84 3.91 5.62
CA PRO A 69 8.79 4.12 6.70
C PRO A 69 10.24 4.17 6.21
N ALA A 70 11.07 4.97 6.87
CA ALA A 70 12.48 5.14 6.50
C ALA A 70 13.31 3.85 6.67
N ASP A 71 12.87 2.96 7.55
CA ASP A 71 13.43 1.65 7.84
C ASP A 71 12.95 0.54 6.88
N GLY A 72 12.10 0.89 5.90
CA GLY A 72 11.61 -0.02 4.86
C GLY A 72 10.16 -0.45 5.07
N GLY A 73 9.77 -1.57 4.45
CA GLY A 73 8.40 -2.10 4.53
C GLY A 73 7.50 -1.73 3.35
N LEU A 74 8.07 -1.35 2.21
CA LEU A 74 7.37 -1.19 0.94
C LEU A 74 8.08 -1.93 -0.20
N VAL A 75 7.35 -2.76 -0.92
CA VAL A 75 7.69 -3.27 -2.26
C VAL A 75 6.74 -2.62 -3.26
N LEU A 76 7.22 -1.66 -4.03
CA LEU A 76 6.39 -0.96 -5.00
C LEU A 76 6.20 -1.79 -6.28
N THR A 77 4.96 -1.93 -6.74
CA THR A 77 4.59 -2.53 -8.03
C THR A 77 3.44 -1.80 -8.68
#